data_AF-A0A5F1YK29-F1
#
_entry.id   AF-A0A5F1YK29-F1
#
_cell.length_a   1.000
_cell.length_b   1.000
_cell.length_c   1.000
_cell.angle_alpha   90.00
_cell.angle_beta   90.00
_cell.angle_gamma   90.00
#
_symmetry.space_group_name_H-M   'P 1'
#
loop_
_entity.id
_entity.type
_entity.pdbx_description
1 polymer ?
#
loop_
_entity_poly.entity_id
_entity_poly.type
_entity_poly.pdbx_seq_one_letter_code
_entity_poly.pdbx_strand_id
1 'polypeptide(L)'
;MILVNFENEKEISLPESSAPKSLLQISLENSIPHTHACGGNARCSTCRVLVLENPSHLSAPEQKEKELSQKKGFPESVRLACQAKVQGDVRVRRIVLDDEDYNLTIAGSAEVSGEEKDIAILFSDIRDFTSFSESHLPYDVIHILNRYFYKMGDIVLKHGGTIDKYIGDGLMALFGTEGGSAEEVCISALRAAKEMELELYSLNEYLKSHFHITFRIGVGVHYGTCILGQLGHPANMSYTAIGDSVNMASRIESKTKKAGATVLVSESLYTPIRDRVTKGRVFSAKLKGKTGEYKLYEIKEILNKASVNVWEEARNQLRKTVLVRETGSWLKLVYHSACLFDSQRNWLGLKAAASFDAFRSLPENEDLKSNLDRLLRSRFDFNEKNGTEFSLADFLALAGAVALEKSGGPRIPILPGRKDETYAEIEQILPLGMQSQKDQLPCLDRMKLNVRDLVAISGARTIGWLGGESFTANPYYFDNSYFHVLLKAGLEGPLLIPNDRELLKNDESRALVLEYALNQNRFFEDFTKTYLKLVS
;
A
#
# COMPACT_ATOMS: atom_id res chain seq x y z
N MET A 1 35.78 15.56 31.73
CA MET A 1 34.90 15.69 30.55
C MET A 1 35.42 14.74 29.50
N ILE A 2 34.54 14.19 28.64
CA ILE A 2 34.95 13.33 27.53
C ILE A 2 35.08 14.18 26.26
N LEU A 3 36.22 14.12 25.59
CA LEU A 3 36.51 14.83 24.35
C LEU A 3 36.35 13.90 23.14
N VAL A 4 35.44 14.27 22.24
CA VAL A 4 35.22 13.58 20.97
C VAL A 4 35.65 14.48 19.83
N ASN A 5 36.75 14.12 19.18
CA ASN A 5 37.31 14.90 18.08
C ASN A 5 36.94 14.24 16.73
N PHE A 6 36.08 14.91 15.95
CA PHE A 6 35.84 14.59 14.55
C PHE A 6 36.87 15.33 13.71
N GLU A 7 37.85 14.59 13.18
CA GLU A 7 39.01 15.18 12.52
C GLU A 7 38.60 16.04 11.31
N ASN A 8 39.20 17.24 11.23
CA ASN A 8 38.92 18.28 10.23
C ASN A 8 37.51 18.87 10.28
N GLU A 9 36.75 18.61 11.35
CA GLU A 9 35.37 19.10 11.49
C GLU A 9 35.20 19.85 12.80
N LYS A 10 35.01 19.13 13.91
CA LYS A 10 34.65 19.74 15.19
C LYS A 10 35.07 18.85 16.35
N GLU A 11 35.50 19.49 17.43
CA GLU A 11 35.69 18.85 18.73
C GLU A 11 34.48 19.10 19.62
N ILE A 12 34.01 18.04 20.27
CA ILE A 12 32.80 18.05 21.10
C ILE A 12 33.18 17.61 22.50
N SER A 13 32.82 18.43 23.48
CA SER A 13 32.96 18.11 24.90
C SER A 13 31.67 17.54 25.46
N LEU A 14 31.71 16.34 26.00
CA LEU A 14 30.59 15.67 26.66
C LEU A 14 30.79 15.64 28.18
N PRO A 15 29.75 15.89 28.99
CA PRO A 15 29.83 15.75 30.44
C PRO A 15 29.97 14.27 30.83
N GLU A 16 30.83 13.95 31.79
CA GLU A 16 31.12 12.57 32.24
C GLU A 16 29.89 11.83 32.81
N SER A 17 28.87 12.56 33.25
CA SER A 17 27.61 12.00 33.78
C SER A 17 26.57 11.65 32.71
N SER A 18 26.87 11.84 31.42
CA SER A 18 25.92 11.56 30.35
C SER A 18 25.85 10.06 30.04
N ALA A 19 24.66 9.58 29.68
CA ALA A 19 24.49 8.20 29.21
C ALA A 19 25.39 7.96 27.97
N PRO A 20 25.99 6.76 27.79
CA PRO A 20 26.89 6.49 26.67
C PRO A 20 26.18 6.69 25.32
N LYS A 21 26.57 7.73 24.58
CA LYS A 21 26.03 8.06 23.26
C LYS A 21 26.86 7.42 22.16
N SER A 22 26.22 7.04 21.06
CA SER A 22 26.93 6.59 19.87
C SER A 22 27.59 7.77 19.14
N LEU A 23 28.69 7.52 18.42
CA LEU A 23 29.33 8.53 17.59
C LEU A 23 28.36 9.17 16.58
N LEU A 24 27.39 8.40 16.07
CA LEU A 24 26.34 8.92 15.18
C LEU A 24 25.45 9.93 15.92
N GLN A 25 24.96 9.60 17.11
CA GLN A 25 24.15 10.51 17.92
C GLN A 25 24.91 11.80 18.23
N ILE A 26 26.17 11.67 18.67
CA ILE A 26 27.03 12.81 19.00
C ILE A 26 27.22 13.71 17.77
N SER A 27 27.47 13.14 16.59
CA SER A 27 27.61 13.92 15.35
C SER A 27 26.32 14.67 15.00
N LEU A 28 25.17 14.00 14.97
CA LEU A 28 23.90 14.60 14.55
C LEU A 28 23.43 15.68 15.53
N GLU A 29 23.52 15.45 16.84
CA GLU A 29 23.16 16.44 17.87
C GLU A 29 24.03 17.71 17.80
N ASN A 30 25.26 17.59 17.30
CA ASN A 30 26.20 18.69 17.18
C ASN A 30 26.26 19.29 15.77
N SER A 31 25.26 18.98 14.93
CA SER A 31 25.13 19.45 13.55
C SER A 31 26.32 19.07 12.65
N ILE A 32 26.93 17.91 12.92
CA ILE A 32 27.88 17.26 12.01
C ILE A 32 27.05 16.30 11.14
N PRO A 33 26.89 16.57 9.83
CA PRO A 33 26.20 15.67 8.93
C PRO A 33 26.89 14.30 8.91
N HIS A 34 26.11 13.24 9.01
CA HIS A 34 26.67 11.89 9.08
C HIS A 34 25.72 10.92 8.39
N THR A 35 26.14 10.34 7.26
CA THR A 35 25.30 9.49 6.43
C THR A 35 24.89 8.20 7.13
N HIS A 36 23.58 7.91 7.22
CA HIS A 36 23.06 6.74 7.94
C HIS A 36 21.82 6.13 7.25
N ALA A 37 22.03 5.51 6.07
CA ALA A 37 20.94 5.05 5.20
C ALA A 37 19.91 4.09 5.86
N CYS A 38 20.30 3.38 6.92
CA CYS A 38 19.39 2.49 7.66
C CYS A 38 18.81 3.09 8.95
N GLY A 39 18.89 4.41 9.16
CA GLY A 39 18.43 5.05 10.39
C GLY A 39 19.30 4.78 11.62
N GLY A 40 20.53 4.26 11.44
CA GLY A 40 21.44 3.94 12.56
C GLY A 40 21.29 2.54 13.15
N ASN A 41 20.67 1.60 12.45
CA ASN A 41 20.36 0.25 12.95
C ASN A 41 21.40 -0.84 12.64
N ALA A 42 22.63 -0.45 12.25
CA ALA A 42 23.70 -1.35 11.78
C ALA A 42 23.29 -2.28 10.61
N ARG A 43 22.35 -1.82 9.76
CA ARG A 43 21.95 -2.51 8.52
C ARG A 43 22.63 -1.94 7.26
N CYS A 44 23.41 -0.89 7.40
CA CYS A 44 24.20 -0.28 6.32
C CYS A 44 25.60 0.08 6.83
N SER A 45 26.52 0.35 5.91
CA SER A 45 27.89 0.77 6.22
C SER A 45 28.15 2.25 5.93
N THR A 46 27.11 3.08 5.78
CA THR A 46 27.30 4.49 5.41
C THR A 46 27.84 5.33 6.56
N CYS A 47 27.52 4.97 7.81
CA CYS A 47 27.96 5.70 9.02
C CYS A 47 29.37 5.31 9.50
N ARG A 48 30.23 4.84 8.59
CA ARG A 48 31.56 4.35 8.97
C ARG A 48 32.47 5.50 9.39
N VAL A 49 33.23 5.23 10.45
CA VAL A 49 34.30 6.10 10.94
C VAL A 49 35.59 5.30 11.04
N LEU A 50 36.70 5.97 10.73
CA LEU A 50 38.05 5.51 11.02
C LEU A 50 38.43 6.04 12.39
N VAL A 51 38.76 5.14 13.31
CA VAL A 51 39.25 5.49 14.65
C VAL A 51 40.75 5.73 14.55
N LEU A 52 41.18 6.94 14.92
CA LEU A 52 42.57 7.39 14.81
C LEU A 52 43.32 7.23 16.13
N GLU A 53 42.66 7.57 17.24
CA GLU A 53 43.26 7.57 18.57
C GLU A 53 42.27 6.99 19.60
N ASN A 54 42.81 6.31 20.62
CA ASN A 54 42.08 5.75 21.76
C ASN A 54 40.89 4.81 21.42
N PRO A 55 41.09 3.76 20.60
CA PRO A 55 40.01 2.83 20.24
C PRO A 55 39.41 2.08 21.44
N SER A 56 40.17 1.93 22.54
CA SER A 56 39.72 1.33 23.80
C SER A 56 38.67 2.18 24.53
N HIS A 57 38.50 3.46 24.16
CA HIS A 57 37.47 4.34 24.72
C HIS A 57 36.14 4.27 23.97
N LEU A 58 36.01 3.35 23.02
CA LEU A 58 34.73 3.00 22.40
C LEU A 58 34.23 1.67 22.95
N SER A 59 32.91 1.53 23.06
CA SER A 59 32.30 0.26 23.40
C SER A 59 32.79 -0.86 22.46
N ALA A 60 32.90 -2.07 22.99
CA ALA A 60 33.19 -3.24 22.18
C ALA A 60 32.14 -3.36 21.04
N PRO A 61 32.55 -3.83 19.84
CA PRO A 61 31.61 -4.01 18.74
C PRO A 61 30.44 -4.93 19.14
N GLU A 62 29.22 -4.45 18.95
CA GLU A 62 28.02 -5.25 19.16
C GLU A 62 27.90 -6.32 18.04
N GLN A 63 27.07 -7.35 18.24
CA GLN A 63 26.96 -8.49 17.32
C GLN A 63 26.69 -8.05 15.86
N LYS A 64 25.77 -7.09 15.67
CA LYS A 64 25.42 -6.56 14.34
C LYS A 64 26.61 -5.89 13.64
N GLU A 65 27.42 -5.15 14.40
CA GLU A 65 28.64 -4.51 13.89
C GLU A 65 29.69 -5.55 13.50
N LYS A 66 29.90 -6.57 14.33
CA LYS A 66 30.85 -7.67 14.05
C LYS A 66 30.48 -8.41 12.77
N GLU A 67 29.22 -8.79 12.63
CA GLU A 67 28.72 -9.48 11.44
C GLU A 67 28.91 -8.64 10.17
N LEU A 68 28.56 -7.35 10.21
CA LEU A 68 28.72 -6.47 9.05
C LEU A 68 30.19 -6.24 8.71
N SER A 69 31.02 -6.04 9.73
CA SER A 69 32.46 -5.81 9.61
C SER A 69 33.17 -7.01 8.98
N GLN A 70 32.90 -8.22 9.47
CA GLN A 70 33.44 -9.46 8.88
C GLN A 70 32.97 -9.65 7.44
N LYS A 71 31.67 -9.43 7.18
CA LYS A 71 31.09 -9.59 5.83
C LYS A 71 31.69 -8.61 4.82
N LYS A 72 32.07 -7.41 5.24
CA LYS A 72 32.61 -6.35 4.37
C LYS A 72 34.13 -6.23 4.41
N GLY A 73 34.80 -6.99 5.28
CA GLY A 73 36.26 -6.97 5.43
C GLY A 73 36.77 -5.63 5.97
N PHE A 74 36.10 -5.04 6.96
CA PHE A 74 36.60 -3.81 7.58
C PHE A 74 37.86 -4.10 8.41
N PRO A 75 38.87 -3.24 8.38
CA PRO A 75 40.00 -3.31 9.32
C PRO A 75 39.52 -2.96 10.73
N GLU A 76 40.26 -3.39 11.77
CA GLU A 76 39.88 -3.16 13.18
C GLU A 76 39.75 -1.67 13.55
N SER A 77 40.45 -0.79 12.83
CA SER A 77 40.36 0.66 13.00
C SER A 77 39.07 1.27 12.47
N VAL A 78 38.23 0.51 11.75
CA VAL A 78 36.96 1.01 11.19
C VAL A 78 35.78 0.52 12.01
N ARG A 79 34.97 1.47 12.47
CA ARG A 79 33.78 1.23 13.30
C ARG A 79 32.52 1.76 12.63
N LEU A 80 31.36 1.26 13.03
CA LEU A 80 30.06 1.86 12.70
C LEU A 80 29.72 2.91 13.74
N ALA A 81 29.60 4.18 13.33
CA ALA A 81 29.33 5.27 14.27
C ALA A 81 28.00 5.09 15.02
N CYS A 82 27.01 4.41 14.42
CA CYS A 82 25.74 4.13 15.08
C CYS A 82 25.81 3.08 16.19
N GLN A 83 26.90 2.31 16.27
CA GLN A 83 27.09 1.25 17.29
C GLN A 83 28.23 1.58 18.26
N ALA A 84 29.24 2.33 17.82
CA ALA A 84 30.35 2.73 18.66
C ALA A 84 29.93 3.79 19.69
N LYS A 85 29.68 3.36 20.93
CA LYS A 85 29.36 4.25 22.05
C LYS A 85 30.64 4.79 22.68
N VAL A 86 30.67 6.09 22.92
CA VAL A 86 31.84 6.76 23.51
C VAL A 86 31.86 6.55 25.03
N GLN A 87 33.02 6.15 25.56
CA GLN A 87 33.28 5.88 26.98
C GLN A 87 34.45 6.70 27.54
N GLY A 88 35.20 7.37 26.68
CA GLY A 88 36.35 8.23 27.02
C GLY A 88 36.82 8.99 25.78
N ASP A 89 37.91 9.74 25.91
CA ASP A 89 38.39 10.63 24.86
C ASP A 89 38.75 9.85 23.59
N VAL A 90 38.24 10.26 22.44
CA VAL A 90 38.42 9.54 21.17
C VAL A 90 38.56 10.50 20.00
N ARG A 91 39.42 10.15 19.05
CA ARG A 91 39.57 10.87 17.78
C ARG A 91 39.17 9.97 16.62
N VAL A 92 38.24 10.45 15.80
CA VAL A 92 37.70 9.71 14.66
C VAL A 92 37.65 10.58 13.40
N ARG A 93 37.76 9.95 12.22
CA ARG A 93 37.53 10.57 10.91
C ARG A 93 36.34 9.89 10.24
N ARG A 94 35.39 10.66 9.70
CA ARG A 94 34.32 10.10 8.86
C ARG A 94 34.92 9.59 7.54
N ILE A 95 34.50 8.41 7.07
CA ILE A 95 35.05 7.78 5.85
C ILE A 95 34.29 8.20 4.59
N VAL A 96 33.13 8.82 4.75
CA VAL A 96 32.18 9.21 3.71
C VAL A 96 32.08 10.75 3.79
N LEU A 97 32.65 11.45 2.81
CA LEU A 97 33.08 12.85 2.94
C LEU A 97 32.85 13.74 1.69
N ASP A 98 32.30 13.25 0.57
CA ASP A 98 32.16 14.11 -0.60
C ASP A 98 30.88 14.98 -0.58
N ASP A 99 30.87 16.02 -1.41
CA ASP A 99 29.75 16.96 -1.54
C ASP A 99 28.46 16.25 -2.02
N GLU A 100 28.58 15.10 -2.69
CA GLU A 100 27.44 14.28 -3.11
C GLU A 100 26.79 13.61 -1.89
N ASP A 101 27.58 13.00 -0.99
CA ASP A 101 27.09 12.43 0.27
C ASP A 101 26.45 13.50 1.18
N TYR A 102 27.01 14.72 1.19
CA TYR A 102 26.44 15.87 1.90
C TYR A 102 25.08 16.29 1.32
N ASN A 103 24.99 16.44 0.00
CA ASN A 103 23.76 16.81 -0.70
C ASN A 103 22.67 15.72 -0.57
N LEU A 104 23.03 14.44 -0.63
CA LEU A 104 22.11 13.32 -0.40
C LEU A 104 21.57 13.29 1.03
N THR A 105 22.34 13.78 2.01
CA THR A 105 21.94 13.83 3.43
C THR A 105 21.06 15.06 3.75
N ILE A 106 21.31 16.23 3.14
CA ILE A 106 20.51 17.45 3.35
C ILE A 106 19.25 17.49 2.48
N ALA A 107 19.33 17.04 1.22
CA ALA A 107 18.16 17.02 0.33
C ALA A 107 17.18 15.86 0.64
N GLY A 108 17.61 14.87 1.42
CA GLY A 108 16.87 13.62 1.65
C GLY A 108 16.40 13.36 3.08
N SER A 109 16.47 14.34 3.99
CA SER A 109 16.37 14.13 5.44
C SER A 109 15.00 13.71 6.00
N ALA A 110 14.02 13.29 5.18
CA ALA A 110 12.79 12.68 5.69
C ALA A 110 12.13 11.63 4.75
N GLU A 111 12.30 11.73 3.43
CA GLU A 111 11.51 10.91 2.48
C GLU A 111 12.29 9.84 1.69
N VAL A 112 13.64 9.85 1.75
CA VAL A 112 14.49 8.85 1.05
C VAL A 112 14.90 7.70 1.99
N SER A 113 14.07 7.38 2.99
CA SER A 113 14.26 6.19 3.82
C SER A 113 13.51 5.01 3.23
N GLY A 114 14.21 3.94 2.88
CA GLY A 114 13.55 2.70 2.49
C GLY A 114 12.96 1.94 3.68
N GLU A 115 11.79 1.34 3.52
CA GLU A 115 11.09 0.48 4.48
C GLU A 115 11.49 -1.00 4.26
N GLU A 116 11.89 -1.68 5.33
CA GLU A 116 12.14 -3.14 5.30
C GLU A 116 10.81 -3.89 5.36
N LYS A 117 10.51 -4.68 4.32
CA LYS A 117 9.22 -5.38 4.18
C LYS A 117 9.37 -6.75 3.56
N ASP A 118 8.59 -7.70 4.07
CA ASP A 118 8.42 -9.01 3.45
C ASP A 118 7.36 -8.92 2.34
N ILE A 119 7.78 -9.22 1.12
CA ILE A 119 6.92 -9.13 -0.06
C ILE A 119 7.13 -10.33 -0.98
N ALA A 120 6.17 -10.56 -1.88
CA ALA A 120 6.38 -11.45 -3.02
C ALA A 120 6.82 -10.64 -4.25
N ILE A 121 7.89 -11.09 -4.89
CA ILE A 121 8.49 -10.46 -6.07
C ILE A 121 8.34 -11.43 -7.23
N LEU A 122 7.73 -10.96 -8.30
CA LEU A 122 7.50 -11.70 -9.54
C LEU A 122 8.36 -11.09 -10.64
N PHE A 123 9.12 -11.95 -11.33
CA PHE A 123 9.76 -11.62 -12.59
C PHE A 123 9.13 -12.47 -13.69
N SER A 124 8.81 -11.85 -14.82
CA SER A 124 8.44 -12.55 -16.04
C SER A 124 9.28 -12.07 -17.21
N ASP A 125 9.64 -12.98 -18.10
CA ASP A 125 10.46 -12.69 -19.27
C ASP A 125 10.01 -13.53 -20.48
N ILE A 126 10.06 -12.97 -21.69
CA ILE A 126 9.67 -13.68 -22.92
C ILE A 126 10.83 -14.58 -23.35
N ARG A 127 10.50 -15.80 -23.79
CA ARG A 127 11.52 -16.75 -24.26
C ARG A 127 11.88 -16.47 -25.70
N ASP A 128 13.20 -16.42 -25.91
CA ASP A 128 13.83 -16.31 -27.22
C ASP A 128 13.39 -15.01 -27.95
N PHE A 129 13.07 -13.96 -27.18
CA PHE A 129 12.61 -12.66 -27.69
C PHE A 129 13.64 -11.97 -28.59
N THR A 130 14.94 -12.11 -28.30
CA THR A 130 16.01 -11.54 -29.14
C THR A 130 15.91 -12.02 -30.59
N SER A 131 15.67 -13.31 -30.81
CA SER A 131 15.49 -13.85 -32.16
C SER A 131 14.22 -13.33 -32.84
N PHE A 132 13.17 -13.06 -32.05
CA PHE A 132 11.97 -12.40 -32.54
C PHE A 132 12.23 -10.94 -32.94
N SER A 133 12.91 -10.15 -32.10
CA SER A 133 13.16 -8.73 -32.38
C SER A 133 14.12 -8.50 -33.56
N GLU A 134 15.07 -9.40 -33.79
CA GLU A 134 15.97 -9.36 -34.95
C GLU A 134 15.27 -9.69 -36.29
N SER A 135 14.17 -10.44 -36.25
CA SER A 135 13.46 -10.91 -37.45
C SER A 135 12.24 -10.07 -37.83
N HIS A 136 11.92 -9.03 -37.07
CA HIS A 136 10.73 -8.19 -37.25
C HIS A 136 11.07 -6.71 -37.32
N LEU A 137 10.18 -5.93 -37.95
CA LEU A 137 10.35 -4.48 -38.01
C LEU A 137 10.20 -3.86 -36.61
N PRO A 138 10.98 -2.83 -36.25
CA PRO A 138 10.97 -2.25 -34.90
C PRO A 138 9.58 -1.80 -34.41
N TYR A 139 8.74 -1.24 -35.30
CA TYR A 139 7.39 -0.82 -34.95
C TYR A 139 6.45 -1.99 -34.65
N ASP A 140 6.62 -3.12 -35.34
CA ASP A 140 5.86 -4.35 -35.07
C ASP A 140 6.26 -4.94 -33.72
N VAL A 141 7.57 -4.95 -33.43
CA VAL A 141 8.11 -5.38 -32.13
C VAL A 141 7.50 -4.53 -31.01
N ILE A 142 7.49 -3.21 -31.15
CA ILE A 142 6.88 -2.29 -30.17
C ILE A 142 5.39 -2.57 -30.01
N HIS A 143 4.65 -2.74 -31.11
CA HIS A 143 3.21 -3.02 -31.06
C HIS A 143 2.90 -4.31 -30.29
N ILE A 144 3.61 -5.39 -30.62
CA ILE A 144 3.44 -6.70 -30.00
C ILE A 144 3.83 -6.65 -28.52
N LEU A 145 4.95 -5.99 -28.20
CA LEU A 145 5.45 -5.90 -26.83
C LEU A 145 4.51 -5.07 -25.94
N ASN A 146 3.99 -3.94 -26.44
CA ASN A 146 2.99 -3.15 -25.71
C ASN A 146 1.70 -3.95 -25.46
N ARG A 147 1.27 -4.77 -26.42
CA ARG A 147 0.09 -5.63 -26.26
C ARG A 147 0.34 -6.70 -25.20
N TYR A 148 1.53 -7.30 -25.19
CA TYR A 148 1.95 -8.22 -24.14
C TYR A 148 1.97 -7.55 -22.77
N PHE A 149 2.65 -6.41 -22.62
CA PHE A 149 2.74 -5.69 -21.35
C PHE A 149 1.40 -5.20 -20.83
N TYR A 150 0.49 -4.79 -21.71
CA TYR A 150 -0.87 -4.43 -21.33
C TYR A 150 -1.59 -5.63 -20.69
N LYS A 151 -1.58 -6.79 -21.36
CA LYS A 151 -2.24 -8.01 -20.87
C LYS A 151 -1.65 -8.54 -19.57
N MET A 152 -0.33 -8.59 -19.50
CA MET A 152 0.36 -9.08 -18.30
C MET A 152 0.23 -8.10 -17.13
N GLY A 153 0.29 -6.80 -17.43
CA GLY A 153 0.09 -5.75 -16.44
C GLY A 153 -1.30 -5.76 -15.82
N ASP A 154 -2.35 -5.89 -16.63
CA ASP A 154 -3.74 -6.00 -16.15
C ASP A 154 -3.91 -7.17 -15.17
N ILE A 155 -3.24 -8.29 -15.41
CA ILE A 155 -3.28 -9.47 -14.52
C ILE A 155 -2.56 -9.19 -13.20
N VAL A 156 -1.39 -8.57 -13.24
CA VAL A 156 -0.66 -8.18 -12.02
C VAL A 156 -1.54 -7.27 -11.16
N LEU A 157 -2.12 -6.23 -11.75
CA LEU A 157 -3.00 -5.29 -11.05
C LEU A 157 -4.28 -5.95 -10.53
N LYS A 158 -4.89 -6.85 -11.33
CA LYS A 158 -6.09 -7.62 -10.95
C LYS A 158 -5.90 -8.43 -9.67
N HIS A 159 -4.69 -8.96 -9.45
CA HIS A 159 -4.38 -9.76 -8.26
C HIS A 159 -3.81 -8.93 -7.11
N GLY A 160 -3.77 -7.59 -7.21
CA GLY A 160 -3.28 -6.72 -6.14
C GLY A 160 -1.76 -6.55 -6.13
N GLY A 161 -1.08 -6.85 -7.23
CA GLY A 161 0.32 -6.53 -7.43
C GLY A 161 0.51 -5.11 -7.98
N THR A 162 1.68 -4.53 -7.73
CA THR A 162 2.15 -3.28 -8.34
C THR A 162 3.22 -3.61 -9.37
N ILE A 163 3.14 -3.03 -10.57
CA ILE A 163 4.19 -3.14 -11.58
C ILE A 163 5.31 -2.18 -11.16
N ASP A 164 6.50 -2.74 -10.90
CA ASP A 164 7.66 -1.96 -10.47
C ASP A 164 8.38 -1.38 -11.68
N LYS A 165 8.74 -2.21 -12.66
CA LYS A 165 9.26 -1.75 -13.96
C LYS A 165 9.20 -2.82 -15.04
N TYR A 166 9.25 -2.37 -16.29
CA TYR A 166 9.53 -3.20 -17.46
C TYR A 166 11.04 -3.25 -17.71
N ILE A 167 11.58 -4.44 -17.99
CA ILE A 167 13.02 -4.67 -18.15
C ILE A 167 13.23 -5.42 -19.46
N GLY A 168 13.55 -4.69 -20.53
CA GLY A 168 13.61 -5.26 -21.87
C GLY A 168 12.23 -5.78 -22.30
N ASP A 169 12.12 -7.08 -22.52
CA ASP A 169 10.89 -7.81 -22.83
C ASP A 169 10.19 -8.42 -21.60
N GLY A 170 10.79 -8.28 -20.43
CA GLY A 170 10.26 -8.74 -19.17
C GLY A 170 9.61 -7.66 -18.31
N LEU A 171 9.03 -8.09 -17.19
CA LEU A 171 8.49 -7.22 -16.15
C LEU A 171 8.85 -7.70 -14.76
N MET A 172 8.94 -6.74 -13.84
CA MET A 172 9.05 -6.95 -12.40
C MET A 172 7.79 -6.43 -11.72
N ALA A 173 7.21 -7.25 -10.85
CA ALA A 173 6.03 -6.90 -10.07
C ALA A 173 6.21 -7.23 -8.58
N LEU A 174 5.60 -6.42 -7.73
CA LEU A 174 5.68 -6.49 -6.27
C LEU A 174 4.29 -6.74 -5.69
N PHE A 175 4.21 -7.64 -4.73
CA PHE A 175 2.97 -8.00 -4.05
C PHE A 175 3.16 -7.87 -2.54
N GLY A 176 2.18 -7.28 -1.84
CA GLY A 176 2.29 -7.01 -0.40
C GLY A 176 3.02 -5.71 -0.04
N THR A 177 3.20 -4.78 -0.99
CA THR A 177 3.79 -3.45 -0.75
C THR A 177 3.01 -2.64 0.28
N GLU A 178 1.70 -2.85 0.38
CA GLU A 178 0.81 -2.24 1.39
C GLU A 178 0.61 -3.11 2.65
N GLY A 179 1.27 -4.27 2.72
CA GLY A 179 1.10 -5.28 3.77
C GLY A 179 0.14 -6.41 3.40
N GLY A 180 -0.01 -7.36 4.33
CA GLY A 180 -0.81 -8.58 4.16
C GLY A 180 -0.15 -9.77 4.84
N SER A 181 -0.89 -10.85 5.09
CA SER A 181 -0.28 -12.08 5.60
C SER A 181 0.60 -12.74 4.53
N ALA A 182 1.62 -13.51 4.96
CA ALA A 182 2.51 -14.22 4.04
C ALA A 182 1.74 -15.14 3.09
N GLU A 183 0.68 -15.80 3.57
CA GLU A 183 -0.16 -16.67 2.75
C GLU A 183 -0.91 -15.87 1.66
N GLU A 184 -1.58 -14.78 2.02
CA GLU A 184 -2.34 -13.94 1.08
C GLU A 184 -1.44 -13.36 -0.02
N VAL A 185 -0.30 -12.81 0.38
CA VAL A 185 0.68 -12.21 -0.54
C VAL A 185 1.24 -13.27 -1.50
N CYS A 186 1.61 -14.45 -0.99
CA CYS A 186 2.13 -15.54 -1.81
C CYS A 186 1.08 -16.11 -2.78
N ILE A 187 -0.18 -16.27 -2.33
CA ILE A 187 -1.29 -16.75 -3.18
C ILE A 187 -1.60 -15.74 -4.27
N SER A 188 -1.65 -14.44 -3.95
CA SER A 188 -1.89 -13.37 -4.91
C SER A 188 -0.84 -13.38 -6.03
N ALA A 189 0.45 -13.38 -5.68
CA ALA A 189 1.54 -13.42 -6.65
C ALA A 189 1.50 -14.68 -7.52
N LEU A 190 1.18 -15.84 -6.92
CA LEU A 190 1.06 -17.10 -7.65
C LEU A 190 -0.15 -17.12 -8.59
N ARG A 191 -1.29 -16.55 -8.19
CA ARG A 191 -2.48 -16.41 -9.05
C ARG A 191 -2.17 -15.54 -10.26
N ALA A 192 -1.46 -14.42 -10.06
CA ALA A 192 -0.99 -13.60 -11.17
C ALA A 192 -0.11 -14.41 -12.12
N ALA A 193 0.90 -15.12 -11.61
CA ALA A 193 1.79 -15.94 -12.42
C ALA A 193 1.05 -17.01 -13.25
N LYS A 194 0.06 -17.69 -12.65
CA LYS A 194 -0.74 -18.71 -13.35
C LYS A 194 -1.72 -18.11 -14.35
N GLU A 195 -2.32 -16.96 -14.06
CA GLU A 195 -3.20 -16.28 -15.00
C GLU A 195 -2.41 -15.66 -16.16
N MET A 196 -1.18 -15.17 -15.95
CA MET A 196 -0.28 -14.74 -17.01
C MET A 196 0.04 -15.87 -17.99
N GLU A 197 0.29 -17.08 -17.48
CA GLU A 197 0.45 -18.27 -18.31
C GLU A 197 -0.81 -18.56 -19.15
N LEU A 198 -2.00 -18.42 -18.57
CA LEU A 198 -3.28 -18.64 -19.27
C LEU A 198 -3.55 -17.57 -20.34
N GLU A 199 -3.39 -16.28 -20.01
CA GLU A 199 -3.63 -15.19 -20.95
C GLU A 199 -2.64 -15.18 -22.11
N LEU A 200 -1.43 -15.72 -21.91
CA LEU A 200 -0.48 -15.89 -23.00
C LEU A 200 -1.02 -16.82 -24.10
N TYR A 201 -1.82 -17.85 -23.76
CA TYR A 201 -2.47 -18.68 -24.78
C TYR A 201 -3.43 -17.84 -25.64
N SER A 202 -4.26 -17.01 -25.01
CA SER A 202 -5.17 -16.10 -25.72
C SER A 202 -4.42 -15.09 -26.59
N LEU A 203 -3.31 -14.54 -26.09
CA LEU A 203 -2.46 -13.62 -26.86
C LEU A 203 -1.81 -14.34 -28.05
N ASN A 204 -1.37 -15.58 -27.87
CA ASN A 204 -0.74 -16.37 -28.92
C ASN A 204 -1.68 -16.67 -30.09
N GLU A 205 -3.00 -16.81 -29.88
CA GLU A 205 -3.95 -16.95 -30.98
C GLU A 205 -3.96 -15.70 -31.88
N TYR A 206 -3.89 -14.51 -31.28
CA TYR A 206 -3.73 -13.26 -32.01
C TYR A 206 -2.37 -13.18 -32.73
N LEU A 207 -1.28 -13.48 -32.03
CA LEU A 207 0.07 -13.40 -32.60
C LEU A 207 0.27 -14.39 -33.76
N LYS A 208 -0.29 -15.60 -33.66
CA LYS A 208 -0.20 -16.61 -34.70
C LYS A 208 -0.97 -16.22 -35.97
N SER A 209 -2.13 -15.58 -35.81
CA SER A 209 -2.99 -15.17 -36.93
C SER A 209 -2.47 -13.93 -37.67
N HIS A 210 -1.81 -13.01 -36.98
CA HIS A 210 -1.38 -11.72 -37.56
C HIS A 210 0.13 -11.64 -37.84
N PHE A 211 0.94 -12.40 -37.10
CA PHE A 211 2.41 -12.33 -37.15
C PHE A 211 3.07 -13.70 -37.31
N HIS A 212 2.32 -14.80 -37.37
CA HIS A 212 2.83 -16.17 -37.52
C HIS A 212 3.84 -16.61 -36.45
N ILE A 213 3.72 -16.06 -35.23
CA ILE A 213 4.60 -16.40 -34.10
C ILE A 213 3.79 -16.85 -32.88
N THR A 214 4.48 -17.50 -31.94
CA THR A 214 3.98 -17.75 -30.59
C THR A 214 5.07 -17.42 -29.58
N PHE A 215 4.66 -16.82 -28.47
CA PHE A 215 5.52 -16.56 -27.34
C PHE A 215 5.41 -17.67 -26.29
N ARG A 216 6.52 -17.84 -25.57
CA ARG A 216 6.56 -18.55 -24.28
C ARG A 216 7.11 -17.58 -23.26
N ILE A 217 6.79 -17.77 -22.00
CA ILE A 217 7.32 -16.96 -20.90
C ILE A 217 7.99 -17.84 -19.85
N GLY A 218 8.94 -17.27 -19.13
CA GLY A 218 9.34 -17.75 -17.81
C GLY A 218 8.79 -16.83 -16.74
N VAL A 219 8.34 -17.39 -15.62
CA VAL A 219 7.88 -16.64 -14.45
C VAL A 219 8.56 -17.19 -13.20
N GLY A 220 9.31 -16.34 -12.51
CA GLY A 220 9.92 -16.66 -11.23
C GLY A 220 9.29 -15.85 -10.12
N VAL A 221 8.88 -16.52 -9.03
CA VAL A 221 8.28 -15.84 -7.88
C VAL A 221 9.02 -16.19 -6.59
N HIS A 222 9.36 -15.17 -5.82
CA HIS A 222 10.04 -15.33 -4.53
C HIS A 222 9.37 -14.49 -3.45
N TYR A 223 9.25 -15.06 -2.25
CA TYR A 223 8.80 -14.33 -1.07
C TYR A 223 9.97 -14.12 -0.12
N GLY A 224 10.21 -12.88 0.31
CA GLY A 224 11.26 -12.57 1.27
C GLY A 224 11.43 -11.08 1.53
N THR A 225 12.33 -10.77 2.45
CA THR A 225 12.58 -9.42 2.93
C THR A 225 13.37 -8.58 1.93
N CYS A 226 12.88 -7.38 1.65
CA CYS A 226 13.58 -6.38 0.85
C CYS A 226 13.39 -4.99 1.44
N ILE A 227 14.13 -4.02 0.89
CA ILE A 227 13.93 -2.60 1.19
C ILE A 227 13.10 -1.99 0.07
N LEU A 228 11.92 -1.47 0.40
CA LEU A 228 11.09 -0.68 -0.50
C LEU A 228 11.42 0.80 -0.32
N GLY A 229 11.69 1.54 -1.39
CA GLY A 229 11.96 2.96 -1.25
C GLY A 229 12.11 3.67 -2.58
N GLN A 230 12.20 5.00 -2.54
CA GLN A 230 12.50 5.79 -3.72
C GLN A 230 14.00 5.68 -4.06
N LEU A 231 14.32 5.26 -5.28
CA LEU A 231 15.66 5.16 -5.81
C LEU A 231 15.73 5.83 -7.19
N GLY A 232 16.76 6.64 -7.41
CA GLY A 232 17.03 7.25 -8.71
C GLY A 232 17.72 8.61 -8.59
N HIS A 233 17.90 9.25 -9.73
CA HIS A 233 18.26 10.67 -9.78
C HIS A 233 17.05 11.50 -9.33
N PRO A 234 17.19 12.64 -8.64
CA PRO A 234 16.05 13.44 -8.19
C PRO A 234 15.04 13.81 -9.28
N ALA A 235 15.51 14.01 -10.51
CA ALA A 235 14.64 14.27 -11.68
C ALA A 235 13.87 13.03 -12.20
N ASN A 236 14.18 11.83 -11.72
CA ASN A 236 13.55 10.57 -12.11
C ASN A 236 13.65 9.53 -10.97
N MET A 237 12.90 9.78 -9.89
CA MET A 237 12.80 8.87 -8.75
C MET A 237 11.82 7.75 -9.05
N SER A 238 12.20 6.51 -8.74
CA SER A 238 11.33 5.34 -8.87
C SER A 238 11.13 4.67 -7.51
N TYR A 239 9.87 4.40 -7.12
CA TYR A 239 9.59 3.57 -5.95
C TYR A 239 9.84 2.11 -6.33
N THR A 240 10.80 1.45 -5.67
CA THR A 240 11.26 0.13 -6.08
C THR A 240 11.71 -0.74 -4.92
N ALA A 241 11.74 -2.05 -5.15
CA ALA A 241 12.32 -3.00 -4.21
C ALA A 241 13.81 -3.18 -4.46
N ILE A 242 14.60 -3.18 -3.39
CA ILE A 242 16.04 -3.43 -3.42
C ILE A 242 16.37 -4.52 -2.41
N GLY A 243 17.22 -5.45 -2.83
CA GLY A 243 17.78 -6.41 -1.90
C GLY A 243 18.08 -7.75 -2.53
N ASP A 244 18.45 -8.67 -1.66
CA ASP A 244 18.80 -10.02 -2.05
C ASP A 244 17.59 -10.79 -2.61
N SER A 245 16.40 -10.56 -2.07
CA SER A 245 15.14 -11.16 -2.54
C SER A 245 14.77 -10.78 -3.98
N VAL A 246 15.09 -9.57 -4.43
CA VAL A 246 14.88 -9.17 -5.84
C VAL A 246 15.77 -9.99 -6.77
N ASN A 247 17.05 -10.12 -6.42
CA ASN A 247 18.00 -10.94 -7.17
C ASN A 247 17.61 -12.42 -7.16
N MET A 248 17.08 -12.90 -6.03
CA MET A 248 16.57 -14.25 -5.87
C MET A 248 15.42 -14.50 -6.85
N ALA A 249 14.41 -13.64 -6.90
CA ALA A 249 13.27 -13.75 -7.83
C ALA A 249 13.70 -13.78 -9.31
N SER A 250 14.54 -12.84 -9.75
CA SER A 250 15.06 -12.80 -11.12
C SER A 250 15.84 -14.08 -11.48
N ARG A 251 16.65 -14.61 -10.55
CA ARG A 251 17.39 -15.86 -10.81
C ARG A 251 16.48 -17.08 -10.88
N ILE A 252 15.36 -17.10 -10.16
CA ILE A 252 14.36 -18.17 -10.27
C ILE A 252 13.73 -18.15 -11.65
N GLU A 253 13.30 -16.97 -12.12
CA GLU A 253 12.77 -16.77 -13.47
C GLU A 253 13.75 -17.38 -14.48
N SER A 254 15.04 -17.04 -14.41
CA SER A 254 16.00 -17.51 -15.40
C SER A 254 16.24 -19.03 -15.35
N LYS A 255 15.92 -19.69 -14.22
CA LYS A 255 15.98 -21.16 -14.09
C LYS A 255 14.80 -21.88 -14.74
N THR A 256 13.69 -21.20 -14.95
CA THR A 256 12.50 -21.78 -15.60
C THR A 256 12.85 -22.32 -17.00
N LYS A 257 13.77 -21.67 -17.74
CA LYS A 257 14.30 -22.15 -19.03
C LYS A 257 14.95 -23.54 -18.94
N LYS A 258 15.83 -23.77 -17.96
CA LYS A 258 16.50 -25.07 -17.78
C LYS A 258 15.57 -26.13 -17.18
N ALA A 259 14.61 -25.71 -16.36
CA ALA A 259 13.63 -26.60 -15.75
C ALA A 259 12.53 -27.05 -16.73
N GLY A 260 12.33 -26.32 -17.83
CA GLY A 260 11.21 -26.54 -18.74
C GLY A 260 9.86 -26.38 -18.02
N ALA A 261 9.77 -25.40 -17.12
CA ALA A 261 8.56 -25.03 -16.41
C ALA A 261 8.23 -23.58 -16.76
N THR A 262 6.95 -23.21 -16.84
CA THR A 262 6.55 -21.79 -17.04
C THR A 262 6.71 -21.01 -15.75
N VAL A 263 6.23 -21.57 -14.63
CA VAL A 263 6.24 -20.92 -13.31
C VAL A 263 7.11 -21.72 -12.34
N LEU A 264 8.08 -21.06 -11.73
CA LEU A 264 8.84 -21.59 -10.60
C LEU A 264 8.76 -20.66 -9.40
N VAL A 265 8.69 -21.25 -8.21
CA VAL A 265 8.64 -20.51 -6.95
C VAL A 265 9.70 -20.99 -5.97
N SER A 266 10.21 -20.08 -5.13
CA SER A 266 11.13 -20.44 -4.04
C SER A 266 10.45 -21.24 -2.92
N GLU A 267 11.23 -21.99 -2.15
CA GLU A 267 10.78 -22.63 -0.90
C GLU A 267 10.08 -21.65 0.07
N SER A 268 10.59 -20.41 0.20
CA SER A 268 9.99 -19.38 1.06
C SER A 268 8.62 -18.90 0.60
N LEU A 269 8.31 -19.03 -0.69
CA LEU A 269 6.98 -18.75 -1.24
C LEU A 269 6.07 -19.97 -1.12
N TYR A 270 6.61 -21.17 -1.37
CA TYR A 270 5.85 -22.41 -1.28
C TYR A 270 5.40 -22.73 0.15
N THR A 271 6.24 -22.45 1.16
CA THR A 271 5.99 -22.86 2.54
C THR A 271 4.68 -22.29 3.12
N PRO A 272 4.39 -20.98 3.01
CA PRO A 272 3.12 -20.42 3.50
C PRO A 272 1.87 -20.96 2.79
N ILE A 273 2.00 -21.42 1.54
CA ILE A 273 0.86 -21.78 0.68
C ILE A 273 0.77 -23.28 0.38
N ARG A 274 1.61 -24.10 1.01
CA ARG A 274 1.77 -25.53 0.69
C ARG A 274 0.46 -26.32 0.72
N ASP A 275 -0.45 -25.94 1.61
CA ASP A 275 -1.74 -26.60 1.83
C ASP A 275 -2.82 -26.10 0.83
N ARG A 276 -2.47 -25.10 0.03
CA ARG A 276 -3.34 -24.44 -0.97
C ARG A 276 -2.92 -24.68 -2.40
N VAL A 277 -1.90 -25.48 -2.64
CA VAL A 277 -1.37 -25.70 -3.99
C VAL A 277 -0.97 -27.16 -4.17
N THR A 278 -1.10 -27.65 -5.40
CA THR A 278 -0.48 -28.92 -5.82
C THR A 278 0.86 -28.62 -6.46
N LYS A 279 1.94 -29.05 -5.80
CA LYS A 279 3.28 -28.98 -6.38
C LYS A 279 3.43 -29.98 -7.54
N GLY A 280 4.14 -29.55 -8.58
CA GLY A 280 4.66 -30.39 -9.64
C GLY A 280 6.07 -30.87 -9.32
N ARG A 281 6.99 -30.66 -10.25
CA ARG A 281 8.40 -31.01 -10.08
C ARG A 281 9.08 -30.11 -9.05
N VAL A 282 10.05 -30.67 -8.35
CA VAL A 282 10.94 -29.93 -7.42
C VAL A 282 12.34 -29.97 -8.01
N PHE A 283 12.99 -28.82 -8.07
CA PHE A 283 14.32 -28.65 -8.65
C PHE A 283 15.28 -28.18 -7.57
N SER A 284 16.46 -28.79 -7.49
CA SER A 284 17.59 -28.21 -6.78
C SER A 284 18.39 -27.37 -7.75
N ALA A 285 18.59 -26.08 -7.44
CA ALA A 285 19.29 -25.15 -8.31
C ALA A 285 20.40 -24.40 -7.57
N LYS A 286 21.61 -24.45 -8.14
CA LYS A 286 22.67 -23.48 -7.83
C LYS A 286 22.38 -22.17 -8.56
N LEU A 287 22.20 -21.11 -7.79
CA LEU A 287 21.91 -19.78 -8.32
C LEU A 287 23.22 -19.01 -8.43
N LYS A 288 23.43 -18.34 -9.58
CA LYS A 288 24.67 -17.59 -9.83
C LYS A 288 24.91 -16.60 -8.70
N GLY A 289 26.09 -16.58 -8.08
CA GLY A 289 26.40 -15.67 -6.99
C GLY A 289 25.69 -15.98 -5.66
N LYS A 290 25.22 -17.21 -5.45
CA LYS A 290 24.76 -17.73 -4.15
C LYS A 290 25.58 -18.93 -3.71
N THR A 291 25.78 -19.04 -2.40
CA THR A 291 26.34 -20.23 -1.75
C THR A 291 25.22 -21.20 -1.40
N GLY A 292 25.36 -22.46 -1.81
CA GLY A 292 24.39 -23.52 -1.50
C GLY A 292 23.44 -23.86 -2.65
N GLU A 293 22.60 -24.86 -2.39
CA GLU A 293 21.56 -25.34 -3.29
C GLU A 293 20.20 -24.90 -2.80
N TYR A 294 19.37 -24.41 -3.73
CA TYR A 294 18.05 -23.87 -3.41
C TYR A 294 16.97 -24.72 -4.06
N LYS A 295 15.94 -25.07 -3.27
CA LYS A 295 14.77 -25.78 -3.77
C LYS A 295 13.82 -24.82 -4.46
N LEU A 296 13.48 -25.15 -5.69
CA LEU A 296 12.48 -24.47 -6.51
C LEU A 296 11.33 -25.42 -6.78
N TYR A 297 10.11 -24.91 -6.72
CA TYR A 297 8.89 -25.68 -6.88
C TYR A 297 8.17 -25.21 -8.13
N GLU A 298 7.87 -26.15 -9.02
CA GLU A 298 6.84 -25.95 -10.03
C GLU A 298 5.48 -26.10 -9.35
N ILE A 299 4.55 -25.19 -9.63
CA ILE A 299 3.20 -25.26 -9.10
C ILE A 299 2.24 -25.62 -10.26
N LYS A 300 1.56 -26.76 -10.12
CA LYS A 300 0.62 -27.24 -11.14
C LYS A 300 -0.71 -26.52 -11.02
N GLU A 301 -1.29 -26.57 -9.83
CA GLU A 301 -2.63 -26.07 -9.55
C GLU A 301 -2.67 -25.36 -8.20
N ILE A 302 -3.54 -24.37 -8.11
CA ILE A 302 -3.92 -23.76 -6.84
C ILE A 302 -5.19 -24.51 -6.39
N LEU A 303 -5.09 -25.21 -5.27
CA LEU A 303 -6.19 -25.99 -4.71
C LEU A 303 -7.27 -25.04 -4.21
N ASN A 304 -8.48 -25.18 -4.76
CA ASN A 304 -9.68 -24.53 -4.26
C ASN A 304 -10.29 -25.27 -3.06
N LYS A 305 -9.47 -25.78 -2.13
CA LYS A 305 -9.95 -26.37 -0.86
C LYS A 305 -9.68 -25.41 0.30
N ALA A 306 -10.75 -24.72 0.72
CA ALA A 306 -11.01 -23.95 1.94
C ALA A 306 -9.76 -23.44 2.71
N SER A 307 -9.39 -22.16 2.66
CA SER A 307 -10.20 -20.95 2.64
C SER A 307 -9.82 -20.02 1.48
N VAL A 308 -10.63 -19.97 0.43
CA VAL A 308 -10.88 -18.64 -0.15
C VAL A 308 -11.45 -17.86 1.03
N ASN A 309 -10.81 -16.75 1.42
CA ASN A 309 -11.53 -15.80 2.26
C ASN A 309 -12.73 -15.39 1.41
N VAL A 310 -13.87 -16.05 1.61
CA VAL A 310 -15.06 -15.88 0.77
C VAL A 310 -15.46 -14.41 0.76
N TRP A 311 -15.14 -13.70 1.86
CA TRP A 311 -15.26 -12.26 1.96
C TRP A 311 -14.36 -11.46 1.00
N GLU A 312 -13.15 -11.91 0.72
CA GLU A 312 -12.28 -11.27 -0.27
C GLU A 312 -12.78 -11.55 -1.71
N GLU A 313 -13.45 -12.67 -1.96
CA GLU A 313 -14.17 -12.87 -3.23
C GLU A 313 -15.36 -11.91 -3.36
N ALA A 314 -16.10 -11.68 -2.27
CA ALA A 314 -17.16 -10.66 -2.23
C ALA A 314 -16.61 -9.26 -2.55
N ARG A 315 -15.45 -8.91 -1.98
CA ARG A 315 -14.74 -7.64 -2.29
C ARG A 315 -14.40 -7.55 -3.77
N ASN A 316 -13.81 -8.60 -4.34
CA ASN A 316 -13.44 -8.64 -5.76
C ASN A 316 -14.65 -8.59 -6.69
N GLN A 317 -15.78 -9.17 -6.29
CA GLN A 317 -17.03 -9.03 -7.03
C GLN A 317 -17.52 -7.58 -6.99
N LEU A 318 -17.54 -6.95 -5.81
CA LEU A 318 -17.92 -5.55 -5.68
C LEU A 318 -16.99 -4.60 -6.43
N ARG A 319 -15.69 -4.91 -6.59
CA ARG A 319 -14.80 -4.11 -7.46
C ARG A 319 -15.27 -4.05 -8.91
N LYS A 320 -15.96 -5.09 -9.40
CA LYS A 320 -16.57 -5.13 -10.74
C LYS A 320 -17.92 -4.40 -10.74
N THR A 321 -18.68 -4.51 -9.66
CA THR A 321 -19.99 -3.85 -9.50
C THR A 321 -19.86 -2.34 -9.32
N VAL A 322 -18.90 -1.85 -8.55
CA VAL A 322 -18.74 -0.44 -8.19
C VAL A 322 -17.97 0.29 -9.30
N LEU A 323 -18.52 1.36 -9.87
CA LEU A 323 -17.81 2.19 -10.87
C LEU A 323 -17.19 3.41 -10.19
N VAL A 324 -15.95 3.76 -10.57
CA VAL A 324 -15.22 4.93 -10.01
C VAL A 324 -16.04 6.22 -10.15
N ARG A 325 -16.70 6.40 -11.31
CA ARG A 325 -17.55 7.56 -11.58
C ARG A 325 -18.77 7.69 -10.66
N GLU A 326 -19.10 6.64 -9.91
CA GLU A 326 -20.25 6.58 -9.00
C GLU A 326 -19.79 6.54 -7.53
N THR A 327 -18.50 6.73 -7.24
CA THR A 327 -17.98 6.59 -5.86
C THR A 327 -18.76 7.49 -4.88
N GLY A 328 -19.09 8.73 -5.26
CA GLY A 328 -19.90 9.62 -4.43
C GLY A 328 -21.27 9.02 -4.08
N SER A 329 -21.96 8.43 -5.06
CA SER A 329 -23.25 7.75 -4.86
C SER A 329 -23.11 6.51 -3.97
N TRP A 330 -22.01 5.74 -4.09
CA TRP A 330 -21.75 4.59 -3.23
C TRP A 330 -21.47 5.01 -1.77
N LEU A 331 -20.66 6.05 -1.54
CA LEU A 331 -20.42 6.57 -0.19
C LEU A 331 -21.70 7.16 0.41
N LYS A 332 -22.49 7.89 -0.39
CA LYS A 332 -23.78 8.44 0.02
C LYS A 332 -24.78 7.33 0.38
N LEU A 333 -24.86 6.25 -0.41
CA LEU A 333 -25.67 5.07 -0.09
C LEU A 333 -25.32 4.50 1.28
N VAL A 334 -24.04 4.27 1.56
CA VAL A 334 -23.61 3.75 2.87
C VAL A 334 -23.94 4.72 3.99
N TYR A 335 -23.67 6.01 3.81
CA TYR A 335 -23.99 7.02 4.82
C TYR A 335 -25.48 7.08 5.14
N HIS A 336 -26.34 7.12 4.11
CA HIS A 336 -27.79 7.16 4.27
C HIS A 336 -28.33 5.89 4.93
N SER A 337 -27.80 4.71 4.57
CA SER A 337 -28.15 3.44 5.22
C SER A 337 -27.63 3.34 6.66
N ALA A 338 -26.57 4.07 7.02
CA ALA A 338 -26.06 4.13 8.39
C ALA A 338 -26.82 5.14 9.27
N CYS A 339 -27.58 6.06 8.68
CA CYS A 339 -28.33 7.10 9.37
C CYS A 339 -29.76 6.67 9.74
N LEU A 340 -29.93 5.44 10.21
CA LEU A 340 -31.22 4.86 10.57
C LEU A 340 -31.40 4.81 12.09
N PHE A 341 -32.60 5.16 12.55
CA PHE A 341 -32.97 5.29 13.96
C PHE A 341 -34.35 4.66 14.22
N ASP A 342 -34.59 4.23 15.45
CA ASP A 342 -35.94 3.83 15.89
C ASP A 342 -36.81 5.04 16.28
N SER A 343 -38.07 4.81 16.67
CA SER A 343 -38.98 5.89 17.09
C SER A 343 -38.59 6.59 18.40
N GLN A 344 -37.71 5.99 19.21
CA GLN A 344 -37.09 6.62 20.38
C GLN A 344 -35.79 7.37 20.02
N ARG A 345 -35.43 7.36 18.72
CA ARG A 345 -34.22 7.90 18.14
C ARG A 345 -32.94 7.25 18.68
N ASN A 346 -32.99 5.97 19.03
CA ASN A 346 -31.78 5.18 19.23
C ASN A 346 -31.18 4.86 17.87
N TRP A 347 -29.85 4.94 17.78
CA TRP A 347 -29.15 4.67 16.53
C TRP A 347 -29.18 3.17 16.22
N LEU A 348 -29.74 2.83 15.06
CA LEU A 348 -29.79 1.46 14.56
C LEU A 348 -28.60 1.18 13.63
N GLY A 349 -28.26 2.11 12.73
CA GLY A 349 -27.18 1.91 11.78
C GLY A 349 -27.52 0.90 10.69
N LEU A 350 -26.50 0.28 10.09
CA LEU A 350 -26.65 -0.56 8.90
C LEU A 350 -27.51 -1.82 9.11
N LYS A 351 -27.61 -2.34 10.33
CA LYS A 351 -28.43 -3.53 10.64
C LYS A 351 -29.91 -3.34 10.30
N ALA A 352 -30.42 -2.11 10.34
CA ALA A 352 -31.81 -1.80 9.98
C ALA A 352 -32.03 -1.64 8.47
N ALA A 353 -30.97 -1.57 7.66
CA ALA A 353 -31.08 -1.25 6.24
C ALA A 353 -31.93 -2.27 5.46
N ALA A 354 -31.89 -3.55 5.85
CA ALA A 354 -32.66 -4.60 5.19
C ALA A 354 -34.16 -4.53 5.44
N SER A 355 -34.59 -3.90 6.54
CA SER A 355 -36.01 -3.76 6.92
C SER A 355 -36.57 -2.36 6.67
N PHE A 356 -35.78 -1.44 6.12
CA PHE A 356 -36.19 -0.07 5.83
C PHE A 356 -36.78 0.10 4.44
N ASP A 357 -38.05 -0.31 4.27
CA ASP A 357 -38.77 -0.27 2.98
C ASP A 357 -38.91 1.16 2.42
N ALA A 358 -39.00 2.16 3.29
CA ALA A 358 -39.14 3.55 2.90
C ALA A 358 -37.87 4.15 2.26
N PHE A 359 -36.71 3.46 2.29
CA PHE A 359 -35.47 3.99 1.72
C PHE A 359 -35.66 4.49 0.28
N ARG A 360 -36.40 3.73 -0.54
CA ARG A 360 -36.63 4.03 -1.96
C ARG A 360 -37.66 5.13 -2.19
N SER A 361 -38.54 5.43 -1.24
CA SER A 361 -39.57 6.47 -1.42
C SER A 361 -39.11 7.85 -0.95
N LEU A 362 -38.02 7.92 -0.19
CA LEU A 362 -37.46 9.18 0.30
C LEU A 362 -36.81 10.00 -0.84
N PRO A 363 -37.19 11.28 -1.01
CA PRO A 363 -36.63 12.15 -2.06
C PRO A 363 -35.09 12.26 -2.04
N GLU A 364 -34.48 12.27 -0.85
CA GLU A 364 -33.04 12.36 -0.64
C GLU A 364 -32.24 11.12 -1.12
N ASN A 365 -32.95 10.00 -1.37
CA ASN A 365 -32.40 8.72 -1.81
C ASN A 365 -32.70 8.42 -3.29
N GLU A 366 -33.35 9.33 -4.01
CA GLU A 366 -33.78 9.11 -5.40
C GLU A 366 -32.61 8.69 -6.31
N ASP A 367 -31.47 9.35 -6.17
CA ASP A 367 -30.23 9.12 -6.92
C ASP A 367 -29.49 7.82 -6.50
N LEU A 368 -29.91 7.16 -5.42
CA LEU A 368 -29.24 5.98 -4.85
C LEU A 368 -29.90 4.66 -5.24
N LYS A 369 -31.12 4.70 -5.79
CA LYS A 369 -31.91 3.51 -6.14
C LYS A 369 -31.16 2.53 -7.02
N SER A 370 -30.47 3.03 -8.05
CA SER A 370 -29.71 2.20 -8.99
C SER A 370 -28.53 1.50 -8.30
N ASN A 371 -27.81 2.20 -7.43
CA ASN A 371 -26.70 1.62 -6.66
C ASN A 371 -27.21 0.55 -5.69
N LEU A 372 -28.32 0.82 -4.99
CA LEU A 372 -28.94 -0.15 -4.10
C LEU A 372 -29.40 -1.42 -4.86
N ASP A 373 -30.03 -1.28 -6.03
CA ASP A 373 -30.44 -2.40 -6.86
C ASP A 373 -29.25 -3.27 -7.30
N ARG A 374 -28.16 -2.62 -7.73
CA ARG A 374 -26.93 -3.32 -8.12
C ARG A 374 -26.29 -4.02 -6.95
N LEU A 375 -26.31 -3.41 -5.77
CA LEU A 375 -25.78 -4.02 -4.56
C LEU A 375 -26.59 -5.26 -4.15
N LEU A 376 -27.92 -5.16 -4.15
CA LEU A 376 -28.82 -6.24 -3.80
C LEU A 376 -28.67 -7.44 -4.75
N ARG A 377 -28.62 -7.19 -6.07
CA ARG A 377 -28.35 -8.23 -7.07
C ARG A 377 -26.98 -8.86 -6.86
N SER A 378 -25.94 -8.03 -6.70
CA SER A 378 -24.59 -8.52 -6.47
C SER A 378 -24.50 -9.39 -5.21
N ARG A 379 -25.14 -8.99 -4.11
CA ARG A 379 -25.21 -9.79 -2.89
C ARG A 379 -25.96 -11.10 -3.10
N PHE A 380 -27.13 -11.06 -3.75
CA PHE A 380 -27.93 -12.24 -4.04
C PHE A 380 -27.13 -13.26 -4.87
N ASP A 381 -26.60 -12.82 -6.02
CA ASP A 381 -25.81 -13.66 -6.92
C ASP A 381 -24.57 -14.24 -6.20
N PHE A 382 -23.92 -13.43 -5.35
CA PHE A 382 -22.76 -13.88 -4.57
C PHE A 382 -23.13 -14.97 -3.56
N ASN A 383 -24.18 -14.71 -2.78
CA ASN A 383 -24.64 -15.63 -1.74
C ASN A 383 -25.11 -16.95 -2.35
N GLU A 384 -25.88 -16.90 -3.43
CA GLU A 384 -26.32 -18.08 -4.18
C GLU A 384 -25.13 -18.88 -4.73
N LYS A 385 -24.22 -18.20 -5.44
CA LYS A 385 -23.05 -18.85 -6.06
C LYS A 385 -22.13 -19.51 -5.03
N ASN A 386 -21.93 -18.89 -3.87
CA ASN A 386 -20.92 -19.32 -2.89
C ASN A 386 -21.51 -20.07 -1.69
N GLY A 387 -22.83 -20.27 -1.63
CA GLY A 387 -23.50 -20.90 -0.48
C GLY A 387 -23.26 -20.12 0.83
N THR A 388 -23.33 -18.79 0.77
CA THR A 388 -23.10 -17.90 1.93
C THR A 388 -24.35 -17.09 2.26
N GLU A 389 -24.37 -16.50 3.45
CA GLU A 389 -25.49 -15.70 3.95
C GLU A 389 -25.02 -14.31 4.40
N PHE A 390 -24.14 -13.67 3.63
CA PHE A 390 -23.71 -12.31 3.96
C PHE A 390 -24.88 -11.34 3.91
N SER A 391 -24.97 -10.51 4.95
CA SER A 391 -26.05 -9.54 5.16
C SER A 391 -25.98 -8.38 4.17
N LEU A 392 -27.08 -7.66 4.01
CA LEU A 392 -27.09 -6.38 3.30
C LEU A 392 -26.17 -5.39 4.03
N ALA A 393 -26.18 -5.38 5.36
CA ALA A 393 -25.28 -4.55 6.17
C ALA A 393 -23.80 -4.81 5.85
N ASP A 394 -23.39 -6.07 5.70
CA ASP A 394 -22.03 -6.45 5.30
C ASP A 394 -21.68 -5.92 3.90
N PHE A 395 -22.56 -6.13 2.92
CA PHE A 395 -22.34 -5.68 1.55
C PHE A 395 -22.34 -4.16 1.40
N LEU A 396 -23.16 -3.43 2.16
CA LEU A 396 -23.15 -1.96 2.21
C LEU A 396 -21.79 -1.47 2.72
N ALA A 397 -21.35 -1.96 3.88
CA ALA A 397 -20.07 -1.58 4.48
C ALA A 397 -18.90 -1.84 3.52
N LEU A 398 -18.90 -2.99 2.84
CA LEU A 398 -17.86 -3.38 1.89
C LEU A 398 -17.89 -2.56 0.60
N ALA A 399 -19.09 -2.26 0.06
CA ALA A 399 -19.23 -1.53 -1.20
C ALA A 399 -18.68 -0.10 -1.11
N GLY A 400 -18.95 0.63 -0.01
CA GLY A 400 -18.37 1.96 0.19
C GLY A 400 -16.85 1.93 0.36
N ALA A 401 -16.31 0.92 1.07
CA ALA A 401 -14.86 0.74 1.21
C ALA A 401 -14.18 0.44 -0.14
N VAL A 402 -14.82 -0.38 -0.98
CA VAL A 402 -14.35 -0.64 -2.36
C VAL A 402 -14.44 0.63 -3.22
N ALA A 403 -15.51 1.42 -3.09
CA ALA A 403 -15.67 2.66 -3.83
C ALA A 403 -14.56 3.66 -3.50
N LEU A 404 -14.22 3.78 -2.21
CA LEU A 404 -13.14 4.62 -1.70
C LEU A 404 -11.77 4.19 -2.26
N GLU A 405 -11.45 2.91 -2.14
CA GLU A 405 -10.22 2.30 -2.65
C GLU A 405 -10.07 2.55 -4.16
N LYS A 406 -11.14 2.37 -4.93
CA LYS A 406 -11.13 2.59 -6.38
C LYS A 406 -10.94 4.05 -6.81
N SER A 407 -11.21 5.00 -5.91
CA SER A 407 -11.03 6.42 -6.15
C SER A 407 -9.71 6.98 -5.62
N GLY A 408 -8.77 6.13 -5.19
CA GLY A 408 -7.47 6.56 -4.65
C GLY A 408 -7.48 6.91 -3.17
N GLY A 409 -8.58 6.65 -2.47
CA GLY A 409 -8.68 6.78 -1.01
C GLY A 409 -8.12 5.56 -0.26
N PRO A 410 -8.09 5.59 1.08
CA PRO A 410 -7.48 4.53 1.88
C PRO A 410 -8.22 3.20 1.74
N ARG A 411 -7.48 2.09 1.76
CA ARG A 411 -8.06 0.74 1.81
C ARG A 411 -8.59 0.44 3.21
N ILE A 412 -9.91 0.44 3.37
CA ILE A 412 -10.55 0.19 4.67
C ILE A 412 -10.73 -1.33 4.90
N PRO A 413 -10.20 -1.89 6.00
CA PRO A 413 -10.33 -3.31 6.34
C PRO A 413 -11.72 -3.59 6.93
N ILE A 414 -12.68 -3.93 6.06
CA ILE A 414 -14.01 -4.37 6.46
C ILE A 414 -14.00 -5.87 6.70
N LEU A 415 -14.36 -6.29 7.91
CA LEU A 415 -14.63 -7.68 8.27
C LEU A 415 -16.15 -7.97 8.16
N PRO A 416 -16.55 -9.20 7.79
CA PRO A 416 -17.96 -9.59 7.76
C PRO A 416 -18.49 -9.88 9.17
N GLY A 417 -19.80 -10.06 9.30
CA GLY A 417 -20.46 -10.47 10.54
C GLY A 417 -21.55 -9.52 11.03
N ARG A 418 -21.85 -8.46 10.26
CA ARG A 418 -23.03 -7.62 10.52
C ARG A 418 -24.28 -8.45 10.27
N LYS A 419 -25.32 -8.19 11.06
CA LYS A 419 -26.61 -8.86 10.93
C LYS A 419 -27.63 -7.89 10.40
N ASP A 420 -28.48 -8.38 9.49
CA ASP A 420 -29.71 -7.69 9.13
C ASP A 420 -30.73 -7.97 10.23
N GLU A 421 -31.32 -6.91 10.78
CA GLU A 421 -32.31 -6.96 11.85
C GLU A 421 -33.62 -6.29 11.42
N THR A 422 -34.74 -6.80 11.93
CA THR A 422 -36.08 -6.28 11.65
C THR A 422 -36.52 -5.34 12.75
N TYR A 423 -36.96 -4.14 12.36
CA TYR A 423 -37.50 -3.13 13.27
C TYR A 423 -38.90 -2.72 12.82
N ALA A 424 -39.78 -2.41 13.78
CA ALA A 424 -41.17 -2.05 13.49
C ALA A 424 -41.32 -0.62 12.96
N GLU A 425 -40.52 0.32 13.48
CA GLU A 425 -40.55 1.73 13.11
C GLU A 425 -39.11 2.20 12.91
N ILE A 426 -38.79 2.67 11.69
CA ILE A 426 -37.47 3.14 11.31
C ILE A 426 -37.61 4.53 10.68
N GLU A 427 -36.78 5.46 11.13
CA GLU A 427 -36.66 6.81 10.57
C GLU A 427 -35.23 7.03 10.05
N GLN A 428 -35.08 7.73 8.92
CA GLN A 428 -33.79 8.22 8.44
C GLN A 428 -33.57 9.65 8.91
N ILE A 429 -32.50 9.88 9.68
CA ILE A 429 -32.13 11.20 10.18
C ILE A 429 -30.72 11.51 9.70
N LEU A 430 -30.55 12.51 8.83
CA LEU A 430 -29.27 12.84 8.20
C LEU A 430 -28.58 14.04 8.90
N PRO A 431 -27.59 13.83 9.79
CA PRO A 431 -26.82 14.93 10.38
C PRO A 431 -26.26 15.90 9.33
N LEU A 432 -25.70 15.38 8.23
CA LEU A 432 -25.13 16.22 7.18
C LEU A 432 -26.18 17.00 6.35
N GLY A 433 -27.47 16.74 6.56
CA GLY A 433 -28.58 17.54 6.01
C GLY A 433 -29.05 18.67 6.93
N MET A 434 -28.58 18.71 8.19
CA MET A 434 -28.97 19.74 9.17
C MET A 434 -28.24 21.07 8.92
N GLN A 435 -28.87 22.18 9.34
CA GLN A 435 -28.42 23.54 9.02
C GLN A 435 -27.31 24.07 9.95
N SER A 436 -27.15 23.49 11.15
CA SER A 436 -26.17 23.96 12.13
C SER A 436 -25.45 22.82 12.85
N GLN A 437 -24.20 23.04 13.27
CA GLN A 437 -23.47 22.08 14.11
C GLN A 437 -24.18 21.78 15.43
N LYS A 438 -24.89 22.77 15.99
CA LYS A 438 -25.66 22.62 17.23
C LYS A 438 -26.76 21.57 17.08
N ASP A 439 -27.37 21.47 15.90
CA ASP A 439 -28.41 20.47 15.61
C ASP A 439 -27.81 19.10 15.27
N GLN A 440 -26.61 19.09 14.67
CA GLN A 440 -25.89 17.87 14.30
C GLN A 440 -25.37 17.08 15.49
N LEU A 441 -24.75 17.78 16.46
CA LEU A 441 -24.04 17.15 17.58
C LEU A 441 -24.89 16.14 18.36
N PRO A 442 -26.15 16.45 18.77
CA PRO A 442 -26.97 15.48 19.48
C PRO A 442 -27.27 14.20 18.68
N CYS A 443 -27.36 14.31 17.34
CA CYS A 443 -27.57 13.16 16.47
C CYS A 443 -26.28 12.34 16.30
N LEU A 444 -25.15 13.02 16.09
CA LEU A 444 -23.83 12.40 16.00
C LEU A 444 -23.44 11.67 17.28
N ASP A 445 -23.72 12.25 18.45
CA ASP A 445 -23.45 11.63 19.75
C ASP A 445 -24.18 10.28 19.89
N ARG A 446 -25.42 10.18 19.40
CA ARG A 446 -26.19 8.92 19.36
C ARG A 446 -25.58 7.90 18.40
N MET A 447 -24.97 8.38 17.32
CA MET A 447 -24.17 7.57 16.39
C MET A 447 -22.76 7.26 16.92
N LYS A 448 -22.42 7.72 18.15
CA LYS A 448 -21.09 7.62 18.76
C LYS A 448 -20.00 8.31 17.93
N LEU A 449 -20.37 9.38 17.23
CA LEU A 449 -19.49 10.22 16.42
C LEU A 449 -19.28 11.56 17.12
N ASN A 450 -18.06 12.09 17.03
CA ASN A 450 -17.69 13.38 17.60
C ASN A 450 -17.41 14.44 16.52
N VAL A 451 -16.96 15.64 16.92
CA VAL A 451 -16.63 16.74 15.98
C VAL A 451 -15.57 16.33 14.96
N ARG A 452 -14.55 15.57 15.38
CA ARG A 452 -13.53 15.03 14.45
C ARG A 452 -14.15 14.10 13.42
N ASP A 453 -15.05 13.22 13.84
CA ASP A 453 -15.78 12.34 12.94
C ASP A 453 -16.66 13.14 11.95
N LEU A 454 -17.33 14.21 12.42
CA LEU A 454 -18.10 15.12 11.56
C LEU A 454 -17.23 15.79 10.49
N VAL A 455 -16.07 16.33 10.85
CA VAL A 455 -15.16 16.98 9.91
C VAL A 455 -14.61 15.96 8.91
N ALA A 456 -14.20 14.79 9.39
CA ALA A 456 -13.69 13.72 8.55
C ALA A 456 -14.75 13.25 7.53
N ILE A 457 -15.97 12.91 7.97
CA ILE A 457 -17.02 12.43 7.06
C ILE A 457 -17.47 13.51 6.05
N SER A 458 -17.42 14.79 6.43
CA SER A 458 -17.69 15.90 5.51
C SER A 458 -16.68 15.95 4.35
N GLY A 459 -15.44 15.49 4.59
CA GLY A 459 -14.41 15.31 3.55
C GLY A 459 -14.81 14.39 2.41
N ALA A 460 -15.83 13.53 2.58
CA ALA A 460 -16.35 12.71 1.48
C ALA A 460 -16.89 13.53 0.30
N ARG A 461 -17.25 14.81 0.53
CA ARG A 461 -17.64 15.77 -0.52
C ARG A 461 -16.52 16.12 -1.49
N THR A 462 -15.28 15.67 -1.24
CA THR A 462 -14.19 15.76 -2.21
C THR A 462 -14.52 15.03 -3.53
N ILE A 463 -15.39 14.02 -3.45
CA ILE A 463 -15.91 13.24 -4.59
C ILE A 463 -17.39 13.53 -4.83
N GLY A 464 -17.77 13.47 -6.11
CA GLY A 464 -19.16 13.48 -6.54
C GLY A 464 -19.69 14.87 -6.88
N TRP A 465 -21.02 14.95 -6.94
CA TRP A 465 -21.75 16.14 -7.40
C TRP A 465 -22.89 16.45 -6.44
N LEU A 466 -23.16 17.74 -6.27
CA LEU A 466 -24.33 18.24 -5.57
C LEU A 466 -25.05 19.23 -6.49
N GLY A 467 -26.30 18.94 -6.84
CA GLY A 467 -27.06 19.80 -7.77
C GLY A 467 -26.46 19.91 -9.18
N GLY A 468 -25.63 18.94 -9.60
CA GLY A 468 -24.96 18.93 -10.90
C GLY A 468 -23.57 19.57 -10.92
N GLU A 469 -23.13 20.21 -9.83
CA GLU A 469 -21.81 20.81 -9.70
C GLU A 469 -20.93 19.98 -8.76
N SER A 470 -19.62 19.92 -9.03
CA SER A 470 -18.65 19.30 -8.13
C SER A 470 -18.02 20.31 -7.18
N PHE A 471 -17.71 19.87 -5.95
CA PHE A 471 -16.99 20.69 -4.98
C PHE A 471 -15.52 20.89 -5.37
N THR A 472 -14.92 19.90 -6.04
CA THR A 472 -13.51 19.87 -6.38
C THR A 472 -13.31 19.82 -7.89
N ALA A 473 -12.09 20.16 -8.34
CA ALA A 473 -11.73 20.09 -9.75
C ALA A 473 -11.69 18.65 -10.29
N ASN A 474 -11.51 17.65 -9.41
CA ASN A 474 -11.49 16.24 -9.77
C ASN A 474 -12.48 15.44 -8.90
N PRO A 475 -13.77 15.41 -9.26
CA PRO A 475 -14.82 14.75 -8.45
C PRO A 475 -14.76 13.22 -8.44
N TYR A 476 -13.72 12.63 -9.03
CA TYR A 476 -13.54 11.18 -9.12
C TYR A 476 -12.45 10.65 -8.19
N TYR A 477 -11.67 11.54 -7.58
CA TYR A 477 -10.50 11.19 -6.78
C TYR A 477 -10.71 11.55 -5.31
N PHE A 478 -10.39 10.63 -4.41
CA PHE A 478 -10.58 10.82 -2.98
C PHE A 478 -9.29 11.37 -2.39
N ASP A 479 -9.29 12.65 -2.06
CA ASP A 479 -8.16 13.39 -1.51
C ASP A 479 -8.63 14.43 -0.47
N ASN A 480 -7.74 15.30 -0.01
CA ASN A 480 -8.08 16.38 0.89
C ASN A 480 -8.51 17.69 0.17
N SER A 481 -8.80 17.66 -1.14
CA SER A 481 -9.13 18.84 -1.95
C SER A 481 -10.36 19.59 -1.42
N TYR A 482 -11.35 18.88 -0.87
CA TYR A 482 -12.50 19.51 -0.21
C TYR A 482 -12.08 20.54 0.85
N PHE A 483 -11.09 20.23 1.69
CA PHE A 483 -10.65 21.14 2.75
C PHE A 483 -9.89 22.35 2.18
N HIS A 484 -9.13 22.17 1.11
CA HIS A 484 -8.49 23.27 0.38
C HIS A 484 -9.54 24.21 -0.23
N VAL A 485 -10.57 23.66 -0.86
CA VAL A 485 -11.68 24.45 -1.42
C VAL A 485 -12.41 25.20 -0.32
N LEU A 486 -12.71 24.53 0.80
CA LEU A 486 -13.38 25.12 1.95
C LEU A 486 -12.61 26.33 2.50
N LEU A 487 -11.29 26.20 2.67
CA LEU A 487 -10.43 27.29 3.15
C LEU A 487 -10.26 28.42 2.12
N LYS A 488 -10.18 28.09 0.82
CA LYS A 488 -9.97 29.07 -0.26
C LYS A 488 -11.24 29.87 -0.56
N ALA A 489 -12.40 29.23 -0.51
CA ALA A 489 -13.68 29.83 -0.85
C ALA A 489 -14.22 30.74 0.27
N GLY A 490 -13.75 30.58 1.51
CA GLY A 490 -14.21 31.36 2.65
C GLY A 490 -15.71 31.16 2.94
N LEU A 491 -16.33 32.03 3.75
CA LEU A 491 -17.75 31.91 4.11
C LEU A 491 -18.73 32.24 2.96
N GLU A 492 -18.24 32.74 1.82
CA GLU A 492 -19.07 33.27 0.72
C GLU A 492 -18.90 32.51 -0.61
N GLY A 493 -18.21 31.37 -0.60
CA GLY A 493 -18.01 30.53 -1.78
C GLY A 493 -19.32 30.05 -2.44
N PRO A 494 -19.43 30.12 -3.79
CA PRO A 494 -20.67 29.76 -4.50
C PRO A 494 -21.01 28.26 -4.45
N LEU A 495 -20.00 27.40 -4.21
CA LEU A 495 -20.14 25.94 -4.13
C LEU A 495 -20.38 25.42 -2.71
N LEU A 496 -20.30 26.26 -1.67
CA LEU A 496 -20.41 25.82 -0.27
C LEU A 496 -21.85 25.86 0.22
N ILE A 497 -22.40 24.71 0.62
CA ILE A 497 -23.70 24.67 1.30
C ILE A 497 -23.59 25.20 2.73
N PRO A 498 -24.70 25.64 3.36
CA PRO A 498 -24.69 26.20 4.72
C PRO A 498 -23.93 25.32 5.73
N ASN A 499 -24.09 23.99 5.63
CA ASN A 499 -23.41 23.04 6.49
C ASN A 499 -21.87 23.07 6.36
N ASP A 500 -21.32 23.21 5.15
CA ASP A 500 -19.86 23.32 4.98
C ASP A 500 -19.32 24.58 5.66
N ARG A 501 -20.07 25.69 5.57
CA ARG A 501 -19.69 26.97 6.18
C ARG A 501 -19.66 26.89 7.71
N GLU A 502 -20.51 26.05 8.31
CA GLU A 502 -20.51 25.82 9.76
C GLU A 502 -19.21 25.19 10.25
N LEU A 503 -18.53 24.35 9.45
CA LEU A 503 -17.22 23.79 9.80
C LEU A 503 -16.14 24.87 10.02
N LEU A 504 -16.29 26.05 9.40
CA LEU A 504 -15.37 27.17 9.54
C LEU A 504 -15.72 28.12 10.69
N LYS A 505 -16.94 28.04 11.25
CA LYS A 505 -17.42 28.93 12.31
C LYS A 505 -17.02 28.45 13.71
N ASN A 506 -16.86 27.15 13.91
CA ASN A 506 -16.43 26.58 15.18
C ASN A 506 -14.92 26.37 15.20
N ASP A 507 -14.24 26.79 16.28
CA ASP A 507 -12.78 26.77 16.39
C ASP A 507 -12.20 25.35 16.34
N GLU A 508 -12.86 24.36 16.96
CA GLU A 508 -12.44 22.97 16.96
C GLU A 508 -12.54 22.37 15.57
N SER A 509 -13.67 22.54 14.90
CA SER A 509 -13.84 22.02 13.53
C SER A 509 -12.93 22.74 12.54
N ARG A 510 -12.71 24.05 12.70
CA ARG A 510 -11.80 24.83 11.86
C ARG A 510 -10.36 24.37 12.01
N ALA A 511 -9.91 24.05 13.22
CA ALA A 511 -8.57 23.50 13.46
C ALA A 511 -8.38 22.17 12.73
N LEU A 512 -9.38 21.29 12.76
CA LEU A 512 -9.36 20.01 12.03
C LEU A 512 -9.39 20.20 10.51
N VAL A 513 -10.16 21.15 9.99
CA VAL A 513 -10.16 21.51 8.56
C VAL A 513 -8.76 21.94 8.11
N LEU A 514 -8.06 22.75 8.91
CA LEU A 514 -6.68 23.15 8.63
C LEU A 514 -5.72 21.95 8.69
N GLU A 515 -5.84 21.09 9.70
CA GLU A 515 -5.05 19.87 9.85
C GLU A 515 -5.18 18.97 8.61
N TYR A 516 -6.41 18.72 8.15
CA TYR A 516 -6.68 17.87 6.99
C TYR A 516 -6.27 18.51 5.67
N ALA A 517 -6.38 19.83 5.52
CA ALA A 517 -5.84 20.53 4.36
C ALA A 517 -4.30 20.45 4.30
N LEU A 518 -3.61 20.44 5.44
CA LEU A 518 -2.15 20.34 5.47
C LEU A 518 -1.62 18.91 5.37
N ASN A 519 -2.40 17.92 5.83
CA ASN A 519 -1.96 16.53 5.92
C ASN A 519 -3.07 15.56 5.46
N GLN A 520 -2.98 15.13 4.20
CA GLN A 520 -3.90 14.16 3.62
C GLN A 520 -3.87 12.80 4.32
N ASN A 521 -2.70 12.32 4.76
CA ASN A 521 -2.59 11.03 5.45
C ASN A 521 -3.37 11.06 6.76
N ARG A 522 -3.29 12.18 7.48
CA ARG A 522 -4.05 12.38 8.71
C ARG A 522 -5.56 12.39 8.47
N PHE A 523 -6.00 13.04 7.39
CA PHE A 523 -7.39 12.96 6.94
C PHE A 523 -7.80 11.51 6.64
N PHE A 524 -6.99 10.75 5.91
CA PHE A 524 -7.29 9.36 5.56
C PHE A 524 -7.38 8.44 6.79
N GLU A 525 -6.49 8.61 7.77
CA GLU A 525 -6.54 7.86 9.02
C GLU A 525 -7.83 8.11 9.79
N ASP A 526 -8.21 9.38 9.96
CA ASP A 526 -9.40 9.74 10.71
C ASP A 526 -10.67 9.38 9.94
N PHE A 527 -10.70 9.57 8.62
CA PHE A 527 -11.79 9.10 7.77
C PHE A 527 -11.99 7.59 7.88
N THR A 528 -10.89 6.81 7.89
CA THR A 528 -10.94 5.35 8.04
C THR A 528 -11.58 4.96 9.38
N LYS A 529 -11.18 5.61 10.48
CA LYS A 529 -11.75 5.37 11.80
C LYS A 529 -13.23 5.75 11.86
N THR A 530 -13.60 6.90 11.29
CA THR A 530 -14.98 7.37 11.23
C THR A 530 -15.85 6.45 10.38
N TYR A 531 -15.37 6.02 9.23
CA TYR A 531 -16.08 5.07 8.37
C TYR A 531 -16.33 3.76 9.12
N LEU A 532 -15.32 3.20 9.80
CA LEU A 532 -15.47 1.98 10.60
C LEU A 532 -16.49 2.13 11.73
N LYS A 533 -16.56 3.28 12.40
CA LYS A 533 -17.63 3.57 13.38
C LYS A 533 -19.00 3.65 12.72
N LEU A 534 -19.11 4.37 11.60
CA LEU A 534 -20.36 4.56 10.89
C LEU A 534 -20.96 3.23 10.42
N VAL A 535 -20.10 2.32 9.98
CA VAL A 535 -20.51 1.00 9.49
C VAL A 535 -20.40 -0.08 10.58
N SER A 536 -20.24 0.25 11.86
CA SER A 536 -20.00 -0.76 12.91
C SER A 536 -21.22 -1.61 13.21
#